data_AF-A0A2H0V7S7-F1
#
_entry.id   AF-A0A2H0V7S7-F1
#
_cell.length_a   1.000
_cell.length_b   1.000
_cell.length_c   1.000
_cell.angle_alpha   90.00
_cell.angle_beta   90.00
_cell.angle_gamma   90.00
#
_symmetry.space_group_name_H-M   'P 1'
#
loop_
_entity.id
_entity.type
_entity.pdbx_description
1 polymer ?
#
loop_
_entity_poly.entity_id
_entity_poly.type
_entity_poly.pdbx_seq_one_letter_code
_entity_poly.pdbx_strand_id
1 'polypeptide(L)'
;MEHEKSRLAGFEAAEVLCERVRDVKDDIVENFMTKKVHCVRNEDDLMEVVTMLSQFHIRQMPVVDDDKRLIGYINRTDIKKAIFDILETQDE
;
A
#
# COMPACT_ATOMS: atom_id res chain seq x y z
N MET A 1 26.68 21.16 -9.59
CA MET A 1 26.06 20.30 -10.61
C MET A 1 26.22 18.87 -10.14
N GLU A 2 25.33 18.37 -9.30
CA GLU A 2 25.41 16.98 -8.81
C GLU A 2 24.03 16.50 -8.32
N HIS A 3 22.98 16.85 -9.05
CA HIS A 3 21.59 16.44 -8.76
C HIS A 3 21.01 15.54 -9.87
N GLU A 4 21.86 14.90 -10.67
CA GLU A 4 21.44 14.15 -11.85
C GLU A 4 21.86 12.67 -11.78
N LYS A 5 21.56 12.02 -10.64
CA LYS A 5 21.59 10.55 -10.53
C LYS A 5 20.33 9.95 -9.90
N SER A 6 19.23 10.71 -9.84
CA SER A 6 17.96 10.23 -9.27
C SER A 6 17.09 9.42 -10.24
N ARG A 7 17.59 9.01 -11.42
CA ARG A 7 16.75 8.40 -12.48
C ARG A 7 17.31 7.12 -13.12
N LEU A 8 18.08 6.32 -12.38
CA LEU A 8 18.53 4.99 -12.81
C LEU A 8 18.13 3.89 -11.81
N ALA A 9 16.90 3.95 -11.28
CA ALA A 9 16.32 2.95 -10.38
C ALA A 9 15.92 1.63 -11.09
N GLY A 10 16.74 1.17 -12.05
CA GLY A 10 16.50 -0.07 -12.78
C GLY A 10 17.41 -1.21 -12.34
N PHE A 11 18.72 -0.95 -12.18
CA PHE A 11 19.69 -1.97 -11.79
C PHE A 11 20.86 -1.31 -11.09
N GLU A 12 20.93 -1.47 -9.78
CA GLU A 12 22.13 -1.17 -9.01
C GLU A 12 23.01 -2.41 -9.02
N ALA A 13 24.33 -2.23 -9.18
CA ALA A 13 25.26 -3.36 -9.07
C ALA A 13 25.04 -4.03 -7.71
N ALA A 14 25.02 -5.36 -7.68
CA ALA A 14 24.71 -6.15 -6.49
C ALA A 14 25.53 -5.73 -5.25
N GLU A 15 26.77 -5.28 -5.47
CA GLU A 15 27.66 -4.75 -4.42
C GLU A 15 27.06 -3.52 -3.71
N VAL A 16 26.49 -2.57 -4.45
CA VAL A 16 25.93 -1.32 -3.88
C VAL A 16 24.62 -1.61 -3.13
N LEU A 17 23.86 -2.62 -3.56
CA LEU A 17 22.70 -3.09 -2.81
C LEU A 17 23.14 -3.76 -1.51
N CYS A 18 24.15 -4.64 -1.57
CA CYS A 18 24.69 -5.32 -0.40
C CYS A 18 25.23 -4.34 0.66
N GLU A 19 25.91 -3.26 0.24
CA GLU A 19 26.37 -2.22 1.16
C GLU A 19 25.21 -1.55 1.89
N ARG A 20 24.18 -1.09 1.17
CA ARG A 20 23.01 -0.45 1.80
C ARG A 20 22.20 -1.39 2.68
N VAL A 21 22.11 -2.68 2.32
CA VAL A 21 21.44 -3.67 3.17
C VAL A 21 22.19 -3.83 4.50
N ARG A 22 23.53 -3.73 4.52
CA ARG A 22 24.29 -3.77 5.79
C ARG A 22 23.97 -2.60 6.70
N ASP A 23 23.71 -1.42 6.14
CA ASP A 23 23.44 -0.20 6.90
C ASP A 23 22.11 -0.26 7.67
N VAL A 24 21.13 -1.02 7.16
CA VAL A 24 19.78 -1.14 7.76
C VAL A 24 19.52 -2.50 8.41
N LYS A 25 20.51 -3.40 8.46
CA LYS A 25 20.31 -4.80 8.83
C LYS A 25 19.78 -5.01 10.26
N ASP A 26 20.14 -4.10 11.17
CA ASP A 26 19.81 -4.14 12.59
C ASP A 26 18.74 -3.09 12.96
N ASP A 27 18.22 -2.35 11.99
CA ASP A 27 17.20 -1.34 12.24
C ASP A 27 15.85 -1.99 12.58
N ILE A 28 15.12 -1.35 13.50
CA ILE A 28 13.78 -1.79 13.88
C ILE A 28 12.73 -1.30 12.88
N VAL A 29 11.66 -2.08 12.70
CA VAL A 29 10.55 -1.76 11.79
C VAL A 29 9.92 -0.38 12.07
N GLU A 30 9.91 0.04 13.34
CA GLU A 30 9.38 1.36 13.75
C GLU A 30 10.05 2.54 13.01
N ASN A 31 11.32 2.38 12.59
CA ASN A 31 12.05 3.41 11.86
C ASN A 31 11.49 3.63 10.44
N PHE A 32 10.81 2.62 9.87
CA PHE A 32 10.34 2.62 8.49
C PHE A 32 8.82 2.60 8.35
N MET A 33 8.09 2.16 9.38
CA MET A 33 6.64 2.03 9.32
C MET A 33 5.94 3.39 9.18
N THR A 34 4.80 3.40 8.51
CA THR A 34 3.91 4.56 8.51
C THR A 34 3.27 4.69 9.89
N LYS A 35 3.56 5.79 10.60
CA LYS A 35 3.07 6.00 11.98
C LYS A 35 1.60 6.42 12.06
N LYS A 36 1.12 7.16 11.06
CA LYS A 36 -0.29 7.60 10.95
C LYS A 36 -0.97 6.81 9.84
N VAL A 37 -1.64 5.73 10.23
CA VAL A 37 -2.28 4.82 9.28
C VAL A 37 -3.74 5.21 9.13
N HIS A 38 -4.17 5.38 7.88
CA HIS A 38 -5.59 5.49 7.55
C HIS A 38 -6.19 4.08 7.53
N CYS A 39 -7.22 3.86 8.34
CA CYS A 39 -7.97 2.60 8.40
C CYS A 39 -9.41 2.86 7.99
N VAL A 40 -10.07 1.81 7.53
CA VAL A 40 -11.51 1.78 7.24
C VAL A 40 -12.18 0.76 8.15
N ARG A 41 -13.49 0.87 8.34
CA ARG A 41 -14.29 -0.13 9.06
C ARG A 41 -14.85 -1.16 8.09
N ASN A 42 -15.21 -2.34 8.60
CA ASN A 42 -15.86 -3.39 7.80
C ASN A 42 -17.26 -3.02 7.30
N GLU A 43 -17.86 -1.96 7.85
CA GLU A 43 -19.18 -1.46 7.50
C GLU A 43 -19.13 -0.22 6.59
N ASP A 44 -17.93 0.31 6.31
CA ASP A 44 -17.75 1.48 5.44
C ASP A 44 -18.13 1.15 3.99
N ASP A 45 -18.72 2.12 3.29
CA ASP A 45 -19.12 1.96 1.90
C ASP A 45 -17.90 1.85 0.98
N LEU A 46 -17.97 0.93 0.01
CA LEU A 46 -16.85 0.66 -0.90
C LEU A 46 -16.45 1.91 -1.72
N MET A 47 -17.38 2.77 -2.10
CA MET A 47 -17.10 4.01 -2.83
C MET A 47 -16.40 5.04 -1.96
N GLU A 48 -16.71 5.09 -0.66
CA GLU A 48 -15.97 5.90 0.31
C GLU A 48 -14.53 5.40 0.44
N VAL A 49 -14.34 4.08 0.53
CA VAL A 49 -12.99 3.47 0.56
C VAL A 49 -12.20 3.83 -0.69
N VAL A 50 -12.80 3.73 -1.89
CA VAL A 50 -12.15 4.12 -3.17
C VAL A 50 -11.76 5.59 -3.16
N THR A 51 -12.66 6.45 -2.68
CA THR A 51 -12.41 7.89 -2.57
C THR A 51 -11.24 8.19 -1.64
N MET A 52 -11.21 7.56 -0.45
CA MET A 52 -10.12 7.70 0.51
C MET A 52 -8.79 7.20 -0.03
N LEU A 53 -8.77 6.03 -0.68
CA LEU A 53 -7.55 5.51 -1.31
C LEU A 53 -7.00 6.56 -2.28
N SER A 54 -7.86 7.14 -3.13
CA SER A 54 -7.52 8.19 -4.09
C SER A 54 -7.00 9.46 -3.40
N GLN A 55 -7.76 10.01 -2.46
CA GLN A 55 -7.47 11.24 -1.75
C GLN A 55 -6.13 11.17 -1.01
N PHE A 56 -5.87 10.10 -0.29
CA PHE A 56 -4.63 9.92 0.48
C PHE A 56 -3.46 9.40 -0.35
N HIS A 57 -3.65 9.19 -1.66
CA HIS A 57 -2.62 8.67 -2.57
C HIS A 57 -2.00 7.33 -2.09
N ILE A 58 -2.79 6.52 -1.40
CA ILE A 58 -2.39 5.21 -0.88
C ILE A 58 -3.00 4.08 -1.70
N ARG A 59 -2.34 2.93 -1.70
CA ARG A 59 -2.72 1.74 -2.49
C ARG A 59 -3.60 0.76 -1.73
N GLN A 60 -3.53 0.80 -0.41
CA GLN A 60 -4.19 -0.14 0.48
C GLN A 60 -4.43 0.50 1.85
N MET A 61 -5.42 -0.03 2.56
CA MET A 61 -5.76 0.37 3.93
C MET A 61 -6.05 -0.88 4.78
N PRO A 62 -5.68 -0.88 6.06
CA PRO A 62 -6.17 -1.88 7.01
C PRO A 62 -7.67 -1.69 7.27
N VAL A 63 -8.36 -2.80 7.50
CA VAL A 63 -9.77 -2.84 7.92
C VAL A 63 -9.82 -3.16 9.40
N VAL A 64 -10.49 -2.32 10.19
CA VAL A 64 -10.60 -2.47 11.64
C VAL A 64 -12.05 -2.66 12.09
N ASP A 65 -12.24 -3.32 13.22
CA ASP A 65 -13.53 -3.39 13.91
C ASP A 65 -13.78 -2.14 14.79
N ASP A 66 -14.90 -2.15 15.52
CA ASP A 66 -15.34 -1.10 16.44
C ASP A 66 -14.36 -0.84 17.59
N ASP A 67 -13.67 -1.90 18.02
CA ASP A 67 -12.62 -1.87 19.04
C ASP A 67 -11.25 -1.43 18.47
N LYS A 68 -11.21 -1.03 17.19
CA LYS A 68 -10.01 -0.68 16.42
C LYS A 68 -9.01 -1.82 16.29
N ARG A 69 -9.46 -3.06 16.38
CA ARG A 69 -8.62 -4.24 16.12
C ARG A 69 -8.56 -4.47 14.62
N LEU A 70 -7.36 -4.81 14.14
CA LEU A 70 -7.16 -5.20 12.75
C LEU A 70 -7.89 -6.52 12.46
N ILE A 71 -8.81 -6.50 11.51
CA ILE A 71 -9.59 -7.67 11.08
C ILE A 71 -9.39 -8.03 9.61
N GLY A 72 -8.73 -7.17 8.84
CA GLY A 72 -8.42 -7.43 7.43
C GLY A 72 -7.63 -6.31 6.77
N TYR A 73 -7.50 -6.38 5.45
CA TYR A 73 -6.92 -5.32 4.63
C TYR A 73 -7.63 -5.25 3.28
N ILE A 74 -7.65 -4.08 2.67
CA ILE A 74 -8.21 -3.86 1.34
C ILE A 74 -7.23 -3.09 0.48
N ASN A 75 -7.05 -3.50 -0.77
CA ASN A 75 -6.19 -2.81 -1.73
C ASN A 75 -6.96 -2.47 -3.01
N ARG A 76 -6.47 -1.45 -3.75
CA ARG A 76 -7.12 -0.99 -4.99
C ARG A 76 -7.25 -2.08 -6.06
N THR A 77 -6.38 -3.10 -6.06
CA THR A 77 -6.43 -4.20 -7.04
C THR A 77 -7.59 -5.15 -6.75
N ASP A 78 -7.84 -5.46 -5.48
CA ASP A 78 -8.96 -6.31 -5.07
C ASP A 78 -10.30 -5.64 -5.37
N ILE A 79 -10.39 -4.32 -5.15
CA ILE A 79 -11.59 -3.54 -5.53
C ILE A 79 -11.83 -3.61 -7.04
N LYS A 80 -10.79 -3.44 -7.86
CA LYS A 80 -10.92 -3.55 -9.31
C LYS A 80 -11.42 -4.93 -9.73
N LYS A 81 -10.85 -6.00 -9.16
CA LYS A 81 -11.29 -7.38 -9.43
C LYS A 81 -12.76 -7.56 -9.10
N ALA A 82 -13.19 -7.15 -7.91
CA ALA A 82 -14.60 -7.25 -7.51
C ALA A 82 -15.54 -6.51 -8.47
N ILE A 83 -15.13 -5.33 -8.99
CA ILE A 83 -15.90 -4.61 -10.01
C ILE A 83 -15.94 -5.39 -11.33
N PHE A 84 -14.81 -5.94 -11.79
CA PHE A 84 -14.76 -6.74 -13.03
C PHE A 84 -15.62 -8.00 -12.92
N ASP A 85 -15.58 -8.70 -11.79
CA ASP A 85 -16.39 -9.90 -11.55
C ASP A 85 -17.91 -9.60 -11.64
N ILE A 86 -18.33 -8.40 -11.21
CA ILE A 86 -19.73 -7.93 -11.34
C ILE A 86 -20.08 -7.59 -12.80
N LEU A 87 -19.14 -7.06 -13.57
CA LEU A 87 -19.38 -6.70 -14.97
C LEU A 87 -19.43 -7.94 -15.88
N GLU A 88 -18.62 -8.97 -15.59
CA GLU A 88 -18.61 -10.23 -16.34
C GLU A 88 -19.84 -11.10 -16.07
N THR A 89 -20.53 -10.90 -14.93
CA THR A 89 -21.75 -11.63 -14.58
C THR A 89 -23.02 -11.10 -15.27
N GLN A 90 -22.92 -10.11 -16.16
CA GLN A 90 -24.05 -9.58 -16.93
C GLN A 90 -24.20 -10.16 -18.34
N ASP A 91 -23.38 -11.15 -18.72
CA ASP A 91 -23.42 -11.82 -20.02
C ASP A 91 -24.20 -13.17 -20.01
N GLU A 92 -24.97 -13.48 -18.95
CA GLU A 92 -25.95 -14.60 -18.89
C GLU A 92 -27.39 -14.09 -18.73
#